data_AF-A0A2P4S5K2-F1
#
_entry.id   AF-A0A2P4S5K2-F1
#
_cell.length_a   1.000
_cell.length_b   1.000
_cell.length_c   1.000
_cell.angle_alpha   90.00
_cell.angle_beta   90.00
_cell.angle_gamma   90.00
#
_symmetry.space_group_name_H-M   'P 1'
#
loop_
_entity.id
_entity.type
_entity.pdbx_description
1 polymer ?
#
loop_
_entity_poly.entity_id
_entity_poly.type
_entity_poly.pdbx_seq_one_letter_code
_entity_poly.pdbx_strand_id
1 'polypeptide(L)'
;RKFDLDKSGSMSAYEMRMALEASGYKLTQKLHQLLITRYAEPDLAIDFDSFVCCLVRLETMFRFFQAMDGDNDGVVTFGLLQ
;
A
#
# COMPACT_ATOMS: atom_id res chain seq x y z
N ARG A 1 7.35 -12.19 7.60
CA ARG A 1 6.90 -13.48 8.22
C ARG A 1 6.01 -13.32 9.45
N LYS A 2 6.10 -12.25 10.26
CA LYS A 2 5.21 -12.09 11.43
C LYS A 2 3.71 -12.12 11.09
N PHE A 3 3.35 -11.69 9.89
CA PHE A 3 1.97 -11.61 9.40
C PHE A 3 1.59 -12.69 8.40
N ASP A 4 2.52 -13.60 8.06
CA ASP A 4 2.26 -14.79 7.24
C ASP A 4 1.80 -15.88 8.23
N LEU A 5 0.51 -15.87 8.54
CA LEU A 5 -0.13 -16.67 9.58
C LEU A 5 -0.26 -18.13 9.16
N ASP A 6 -0.53 -18.35 7.88
CA ASP A 6 -0.66 -19.69 7.30
C ASP A 6 0.69 -20.30 6.88
N LYS A 7 1.77 -19.50 6.90
CA LYS A 7 3.12 -19.90 6.50
C LYS A 7 3.20 -20.36 5.04
N SER A 8 2.32 -19.84 4.20
CA SER A 8 2.31 -20.11 2.76
C SER A 8 3.56 -19.57 2.06
N GLY A 9 4.24 -18.58 2.67
CA GLY A 9 5.32 -17.83 2.03
C GLY A 9 4.83 -16.72 1.10
N SER A 10 3.51 -16.53 1.03
CA SER A 10 2.84 -15.41 0.36
C SER A 10 1.99 -14.63 1.38
N MET A 11 1.35 -13.56 0.95
CA MET A 11 0.39 -12.82 1.76
C MET A 11 -0.99 -12.87 1.12
N SER A 12 -1.97 -13.33 1.87
CA SER A 12 -3.36 -13.09 1.54
C SER A 12 -3.74 -11.61 1.69
N ALA A 13 -4.86 -11.23 1.09
CA ALA A 13 -5.46 -9.90 1.27
C ALA A 13 -5.64 -9.50 2.75
N TYR A 14 -5.99 -10.47 3.60
CA TYR A 14 -6.18 -10.24 5.04
C TYR A 14 -4.85 -9.94 5.74
N GLU A 15 -3.82 -10.73 5.46
CA GLU A 15 -2.49 -10.57 6.06
C GLU A 15 -1.82 -9.28 5.60
N MET A 16 -1.98 -8.92 4.33
CA MET A 16 -1.51 -7.64 3.80
C MET A 16 -2.15 -6.47 4.56
N ARG A 17 -3.47 -6.52 4.78
CA ARG A 17 -4.18 -5.49 5.55
C ARG A 17 -3.63 -5.37 6.97
N MET A 18 -3.47 -6.48 7.67
CA MET A 18 -2.89 -6.46 9.02
C MET A 18 -1.48 -5.88 9.03
N ALA A 19 -0.64 -6.25 8.05
CA ALA A 19 0.72 -5.74 7.96
C ALA A 19 0.79 -4.24 7.68
N LEU A 20 -0.10 -3.72 6.82
CA LEU A 20 -0.23 -2.29 6.56
C LEU A 20 -0.67 -1.52 7.82
N GLU A 21 -1.70 -2.00 8.51
CA GLU A 21 -2.19 -1.39 9.75
C GLU A 21 -1.12 -1.40 10.84
N ALA A 22 -0.38 -2.51 11.00
CA ALA A 22 0.71 -2.62 11.95
C ALA A 22 1.93 -1.75 11.59
N SER A 23 2.09 -1.39 10.32
CA SER A 23 3.12 -0.45 9.84
C SER A 23 2.68 1.02 9.96
N GLY A 24 1.49 1.29 10.52
CA GLY A 24 0.98 2.63 10.76
C GLY A 24 0.12 3.21 9.62
N TYR A 25 -0.10 2.45 8.53
CA TYR A 25 -0.93 2.90 7.42
C TYR A 25 -2.41 2.70 7.75
N LYS A 26 -3.17 3.80 7.76
CA LYS A 26 -4.64 3.78 7.87
C LYS A 26 -5.24 4.05 6.50
N LEU A 27 -5.51 2.98 5.76
CA LEU A 27 -6.09 3.08 4.42
C LEU A 27 -7.59 2.82 4.47
N THR A 28 -8.31 3.41 3.51
CA THR A 28 -9.73 3.10 3.32
C THR A 28 -9.89 1.69 2.73
N GLN A 29 -11.06 1.07 2.92
CA GLN A 29 -11.37 -0.24 2.33
C GLN A 29 -11.21 -0.24 0.79
N LYS A 30 -11.52 0.88 0.14
CA LYS A 30 -11.35 1.04 -1.32
C LYS A 30 -9.88 1.03 -1.73
N LEU A 31 -9.00 1.69 -0.97
CA LEU A 31 -7.56 1.64 -1.23
C LEU A 31 -7.00 0.24 -1.01
N HIS A 32 -7.43 -0.48 0.04
CA HIS A 32 -7.04 -1.88 0.22
C HIS A 32 -7.43 -2.74 -0.98
N GLN A 33 -8.66 -2.62 -1.48
CA GLN A 33 -9.10 -3.33 -2.69
C GLN A 33 -8.24 -2.96 -3.90
N LEU A 34 -7.94 -1.68 -4.11
CA LEU A 34 -7.09 -1.23 -5.21
C LEU A 34 -5.68 -1.83 -5.14
N LEU A 35 -5.08 -1.88 -3.94
CA LEU A 35 -3.77 -2.49 -3.74
C LEU A 35 -3.81 -3.99 -4.03
N ILE A 36 -4.81 -4.71 -3.51
CA ILE A 36 -4.97 -6.15 -3.77
C ILE A 36 -5.14 -6.39 -5.28
N THR A 37 -6.04 -5.67 -5.95
CA THR A 37 -6.26 -5.81 -7.41
C THR A 37 -4.99 -5.50 -8.23
N ARG A 38 -4.11 -4.62 -7.74
CA ARG A 38 -2.91 -4.22 -8.47
C ARG A 38 -1.72 -5.14 -8.27
N TYR A 39 -1.60 -5.76 -7.09
CA TYR A 39 -0.40 -6.50 -6.67
C TYR A 39 -0.63 -7.99 -6.40
N ALA A 40 -1.87 -8.46 -6.38
CA ALA A 40 -2.16 -9.88 -6.24
C ALA A 40 -2.08 -10.62 -7.57
N GLU A 41 -1.67 -11.88 -7.48
CA GLU A 41 -1.73 -12.86 -8.55
C GLU A 41 -3.19 -13.33 -8.78
N PRO A 42 -3.47 -14.08 -9.86
CA PRO A 42 -4.83 -14.55 -10.17
C PRO A 42 -5.50 -15.38 -9.06
N ASP A 43 -4.72 -16.00 -8.18
CA ASP A 43 -5.18 -16.77 -7.02
C ASP A 43 -5.41 -15.90 -5.76
N LEU A 44 -5.28 -14.57 -5.89
CA LEU A 44 -5.37 -13.56 -4.83
C LEU A 44 -4.25 -13.61 -3.79
N ALA A 45 -3.20 -14.40 -4.03
CA ALA A 45 -1.98 -14.35 -3.25
C ALA A 45 -1.12 -13.15 -3.68
N ILE A 46 -0.45 -12.53 -2.72
CA ILE A 46 0.52 -11.46 -2.96
C ILE A 46 1.87 -11.99 -2.53
N ASP A 47 2.79 -12.19 -3.46
CA ASP A 47 4.14 -12.61 -3.12
C ASP A 47 4.91 -11.51 -2.36
N PHE A 48 6.06 -11.89 -1.79
CA PHE A 48 6.84 -10.96 -0.97
C PHE A 48 7.35 -9.76 -1.78
N ASP A 49 7.77 -9.98 -3.03
CA ASP A 49 8.31 -8.93 -3.90
C ASP A 49 7.23 -7.90 -4.27
N SER A 50 6.02 -8.36 -4.60
CA SER A 50 4.87 -7.50 -4.88
C SER A 50 4.42 -6.73 -3.64
N PHE A 51 4.45 -7.37 -2.45
CA PHE A 51 4.17 -6.70 -1.19
C PHE A 51 5.19 -5.59 -0.89
N VAL A 52 6.49 -5.85 -1.01
CA VAL A 52 7.54 -4.85 -0.80
C VAL A 52 7.42 -3.71 -1.81
N CYS A 53 7.20 -4.03 -3.08
CA CYS A 53 6.97 -3.04 -4.14
C CYS A 53 5.76 -2.15 -3.83
N CYS A 54 4.66 -2.75 -3.38
CA CYS A 54 3.47 -2.03 -2.95
C CYS A 54 3.78 -1.06 -1.79
N LEU A 55 4.48 -1.53 -0.75
CA LEU A 55 4.84 -0.69 0.40
C LEU A 55 5.73 0.48 0.01
N VAL A 56 6.79 0.23 -0.76
CA VAL A 56 7.72 1.29 -1.20
C VAL A 56 6.99 2.33 -2.03
N ARG A 57 6.11 1.91 -2.94
CA ARG A 57 5.32 2.84 -3.76
C ARG A 57 4.35 3.64 -2.92
N LEU A 58 3.68 3.01 -1.96
CA LEU A 58 2.76 3.68 -1.05
C LEU A 58 3.49 4.74 -0.19
N GLU A 59 4.63 4.37 0.40
CA GLU A 59 5.45 5.28 1.19
C GLU A 59 5.94 6.47 0.35
N THR A 60 6.39 6.21 -0.87
CA THR A 60 6.85 7.25 -1.80
C THR A 60 5.73 8.25 -2.09
N MET A 61 4.50 7.78 -2.32
CA MET A 61 3.35 8.64 -2.58
C MET A 61 3.00 9.51 -1.37
N PHE A 62 3.02 8.95 -0.16
CA PHE A 62 2.80 9.74 1.06
C PHE A 62 3.87 10.81 1.25
N ARG A 63 5.15 10.47 1.09
CA ARG A 63 6.27 11.42 1.21
C ARG A 63 6.21 12.51 0.15
N PHE A 64 5.92 12.15 -1.09
CA PHE A 64 5.79 13.08 -2.19
C PHE A 64 4.63 14.05 -1.94
N PHE A 65 3.46 13.54 -1.55
CA PHE A 65 2.31 14.35 -1.19
C PHE A 65 2.63 15.33 -0.06
N GLN A 66 3.21 14.86 1.05
CA GLN A 66 3.60 15.71 2.18
C GLN A 66 4.63 16.78 1.80
N ALA A 67 5.54 16.49 0.87
CA ALA A 67 6.52 17.45 0.41
C ALA A 67 5.91 18.58 -0.45
N MET A 68 4.75 18.33 -1.08
CA MET A 68 4.04 19.30 -1.90
C MET A 68 2.93 20.04 -1.15
N ASP A 69 2.29 19.39 -0.19
CA ASP A 69 1.26 19.94 0.69
C ASP A 69 1.89 20.86 1.76
N GLY A 70 2.48 21.97 1.30
CA GLY A 70 3.25 22.89 2.14
C GLY A 70 2.40 23.68 3.15
N ASP A 71 1.11 23.87 2.86
CA ASP A 71 0.13 24.51 3.73
C ASP A 71 -0.65 23.52 4.62
N ASN A 72 -0.48 22.21 4.42
CA ASN A 72 -1.09 21.13 5.20
C ASN A 72 -2.63 21.15 5.16
N ASP A 73 -3.21 21.52 4.01
CA ASP A 73 -4.67 21.52 3.82
C ASP A 73 -5.18 20.15 3.32
N GLY A 74 -4.27 19.25 2.97
CA GLY A 74 -4.58 17.92 2.46
C GLY A 74 -4.96 17.91 0.98
N VAL A 75 -4.62 18.95 0.23
CA VAL A 75 -4.91 19.11 -1.21
C VAL A 75 -3.64 19.54 -1.96
N VAL A 76 -3.28 18.76 -2.99
CA VAL A 76 -2.19 19.13 -3.91
C VAL A 76 -2.73 19.21 -5.33
N THR A 77 -2.33 20.25 -6.06
CA THR A 77 -2.69 20.45 -7.47
C THR A 77 -1.50 20.16 -8.36
N PHE A 78 -1.72 19.39 -9.44
CA PHE A 78 -0.70 19.04 -10.42
C PHE A 78 -1.01 19.65 -11.78
N GLY A 79 -0.03 20.33 -12.36
CA GLY A 79 -0.04 20.66 -13.78
C GLY A 79 0.56 19.52 -14.60
N LEU A 80 0.05 19.29 -15.82
CA LEU A 80 0.51 18.21 -16.70
C LEU A 80 1.98 18.34 -17.17
N LEU A 81 2.58 19.51 -16.94
CA LEU A 81 3.93 19.90 -17.38
C LEU A 81 4.86 20.26 -16.20
N GLN A 82 4.43 20.07 -14.95
CA GLN A 82 5.27 20.25 -13.77
C GLN A 82 5.93 18.94 -13.34
#